data_AF-A0A2E0Z775-F1
#
_entry.id   AF-A0A2E0Z775-F1
#
_cell.length_a   1.000
_cell.length_b   1.000
_cell.length_c   1.000
_cell.angle_alpha   90.00
_cell.angle_beta   90.00
_cell.angle_gamma   90.00
#
_symmetry.space_group_name_H-M   'P 1'
#
loop_
_entity.id
_entity.type
_entity.pdbx_description
1 polymer ?
#
loop_
_entity_poly.entity_id
_entity_poly.type
_entity_poly.pdbx_seq_one_letter_code
_entity_poly.pdbx_strand_id
1 'polypeptide(L)' 'MKPLVYYCRWHEASLRLRGRDETAVWGHLVYNAKTEQEELQEFRFELKTWRLTLQTTDGEETLQLDEMGTVQ' A
#
# COMPACT_ATOMS: atom_id res chain seq x y z
N MET A 1 11.05 -0.54 -1.63
CA MET A 1 9.90 -0.71 -2.56
C MET A 1 9.49 -2.16 -2.77
N LYS A 2 10.40 -3.15 -2.82
CA LYS A 2 10.02 -4.57 -3.04
C LYS A 2 8.93 -5.09 -2.09
N PRO A 3 8.98 -4.84 -0.76
CA PRO A 3 7.93 -5.27 0.16
C PRO A 3 6.53 -4.77 -0.22
N LEU A 4 6.40 -3.47 -0.50
CA LEU A 4 5.15 -2.87 -0.93
C LEU A 4 4.61 -3.47 -2.23
N VAL A 5 5.48 -3.74 -3.20
CA VAL A 5 5.08 -4.37 -4.47
C VAL A 5 4.58 -5.80 -4.25
N TYR A 6 5.24 -6.56 -3.37
CA TYR A 6 4.80 -7.92 -3.05
C TYR A 6 3.49 -7.92 -2.27
N TYR A 7 3.32 -7.03 -1.30
CA TYR A 7 2.04 -6.82 -0.63
C TYR A 7 0.91 -6.58 -1.64
N CYS A 8 1.11 -5.64 -2.58
CA CYS A 8 0.10 -5.37 -3.61
C CYS A 8 -0.24 -6.62 -4.45
N ARG A 9 0.74 -7.46 -4.78
CA ARG A 9 0.50 -8.70 -5.54
C ARG A 9 -0.30 -9.71 -4.75
N TRP A 10 0.00 -9.90 -3.47
CA TRP A 10 -0.74 -10.81 -2.59
C TRP A 10 -2.19 -10.38 -2.41
N HIS A 11 -2.43 -9.08 -2.42
CA HIS A 11 -3.75 -8.48 -2.21
C HIS A 11 -4.44 -8.09 -3.53
N GLU A 12 -3.95 -8.54 -4.68
CA GLU A 12 -4.51 -8.24 -6.01
C GLU A 12 -4.70 -6.73 -6.29
N ALA A 13 -3.88 -5.89 -5.65
CA ALA A 13 -3.91 -4.44 -5.78
C ALA A 13 -2.92 -3.93 -6.82
N SER A 14 -3.27 -2.85 -7.51
CA SER A 14 -2.35 -2.06 -8.33
C SER A 14 -1.90 -0.79 -7.60
N LEU A 15 -0.66 -0.38 -7.82
CA LEU A 15 -0.12 0.85 -7.22
C LEU A 15 -0.41 2.07 -8.11
N ARG A 16 -1.09 3.07 -7.54
CA ARG A 16 -1.24 4.41 -8.14
C ARG A 16 -0.52 5.43 -7.25
N LEU A 17 0.75 5.70 -7.57
CA LEU A 17 1.57 6.63 -6.81
C LEU A 17 1.06 8.07 -6.98
N ARG A 18 1.02 8.82 -5.87
CA ARG A 18 0.72 10.25 -5.84
C ARG A 18 1.95 11.08 -5.50
N GLY A 19 2.85 10.54 -4.70
CA GLY A 19 4.09 11.20 -4.34
C GLY A 19 5.11 10.27 -3.70
N ARG A 20 6.33 10.78 -3.59
CA ARG A 20 7.49 10.10 -3.01
C ARG A 20 8.47 11.14 -2.52
N ASP A 21 9.11 10.84 -1.39
CA ASP A 21 10.31 11.52 -0.93
C ASP A 21 11.41 10.50 -0.55
N GLU A 22 12.41 10.93 0.20
CA GLU A 22 13.52 10.09 0.65
C GLU A 22 13.14 9.08 1.75
N THR A 23 12.04 9.33 2.47
CA THR A 23 11.62 8.52 3.62
C THR A 23 10.42 7.65 3.31
N ALA A 24 9.54 8.05 2.39
CA ALA A 24 8.28 7.38 2.12
C ALA A 24 7.79 7.50 0.67
N VAL A 25 6.83 6.63 0.35
CA VAL A 25 5.99 6.70 -0.86
C VAL A 25 4.52 6.66 -0.46
N TRP A 26 3.67 7.37 -1.18
CA TRP A 26 2.23 7.41 -0.89
C TRP A 26 1.39 7.51 -2.16
N GLY A 27 0.13 7.12 -2.03
CA GLY A 27 -0.81 7.09 -3.13
C GLY A 27 -2.01 6.23 -2.81
N HIS A 28 -2.48 5.48 -3.80
CA HIS A 28 -3.61 4.57 -3.63
C HIS A 28 -3.22 3.14 -4.02
N LEU A 29 -3.67 2.18 -3.23
CA LEU A 29 -3.89 0.82 -3.65
C LEU A 29 -5.21 0.78 -4.41
N VAL A 30 -5.16 0.28 -5.64
CA VAL A 30 -6.31 0.23 -6.54
C VAL A 30 -6.73 -1.22 -6.69
N TYR A 31 -7.90 -1.56 -6.13
CA TYR A 31 -8.52 -2.87 -6.28
C TYR A 31 -9.56 -2.80 -7.39
N ASN A 32 -9.82 -3.95 -8.04
CA ASN A 32 -10.81 -4.05 -9.11
C ASN A 32 -10.62 -3.02 -10.24
N ALA A 33 -9.38 -2.63 -10.52
CA ALA A 33 -9.02 -1.52 -11.42
C ALA A 33 -9.56 -1.61 -12.87
N LYS A 34 -10.20 -2.72 -13.25
CA LYS A 34 -10.77 -2.96 -14.58
C LYS A 34 -12.31 -3.10 -14.56
N THR A 35 -12.95 -2.80 -13.45
CA THR A 35 -14.41 -2.85 -13.29
C THR A 35 -14.96 -1.46 -12.94
N GLU A 36 -16.27 -1.31 -13.00
CA GLU A 36 -16.98 -0.10 -12.54
C GLU A 36 -16.92 0.07 -11.00
N GLN A 37 -16.37 -0.91 -10.28
CA GLN A 37 -16.24 -0.95 -8.83
C GLN A 37 -14.77 -0.74 -8.42
N GLU A 38 -14.06 0.18 -9.08
CA GLU A 38 -12.70 0.55 -8.69
C GLU A 38 -12.70 1.05 -7.24
N GLU A 39 -11.98 0.35 -6.38
CA GLU A 39 -11.83 0.73 -4.97
C GLU A 39 -10.44 1.31 -4.76
N LEU A 40 -10.40 2.50 -4.18
CA LEU A 40 -9.17 3.24 -3.91
C LEU A 40 -8.94 3.28 -2.40
N GLN A 41 -7.82 2.69 -1.97
CA GLN A 41 -7.38 2.76 -0.59
C GLN A 41 -6.11 3.59 -0.48
N GLU A 42 -6.19 4.72 0.20
CA GLU A 42 -5.02 5.56 0.45
C GLU A 42 -3.99 4.82 1.30
N PHE A 43 -2.71 5.02 0.96
CA PHE A 43 -1.61 4.43 1.71
C PHE A 43 -0.43 5.39 1.84
N ARG A 44 0.36 5.16 2.90
CA ARG A 44 1.71 5.68 3.09
C ARG A 44 2.64 4.53 3.47
N PHE A 45 3.77 4.41 2.78
CA PHE A 45 4.77 3.37 3.03
C PHE A 45 6.13 3.98 3.37
N GLU A 46 6.61 3.72 4.57
CA GLU A 46 7.91 4.16 5.08
C GLU A 46 9.03 3.24 4.56
N LEU A 47 10.00 3.79 3.84
CA LEU A 47 11.01 3.04 3.09
C LEU A 47 12.05 2.35 3.98
N LYS A 48 12.37 2.94 5.15
CA LYS A 48 13.38 2.42 6.07
C LYS A 48 12.83 1.36 7.01
N THR A 49 11.60 1.56 7.50
CA THR A 49 10.96 0.68 8.48
C THR A 49 10.05 -0.35 7.83
N TRP A 50 9.68 -0.19 6.55
CA TRP A 50 8.68 -0.99 5.85
C TRP A 50 7.31 -1.00 6.53
N ARG A 51 7.00 0.08 7.23
CA ARG A 51 5.68 0.32 7.79
C ARG A 51 4.74 0.81 6.70
N LEU A 52 3.63 0.11 6.51
CA LEU A 52 2.54 0.46 5.61
C LEU A 52 1.36 0.96 6.45
N THR A 53 0.97 2.22 6.26
CA THR A 53 -0.26 2.78 6.83
C THR A 53 -1.32 2.84 5.73
N LEU A 54 -2.51 2.33 6.03
CA LEU A 54 -3.68 2.28 5.15
C LEU A 54 -4.80 3.12 5.78
N GLN A 55 -5.44 3.96 4.97
CA GLN A 55 -6.68 4.64 5.39
C GLN A 55 -7.85 3.70 5.13
N THR A 56 -8.62 3.40 6.18
CA THR A 56 -9.85 2.61 6.12
C THR A 56 -11.05 3.50 6.47
N THR A 57 -12.26 2.98 6.32
CA THR A 57 -13.47 3.67 6.77
C THR A 57 -13.52 3.88 8.28
N ASP A 58 -12.82 3.02 9.03
CA ASP A 58 -12.82 2.99 10.50
C ASP A 58 -11.61 3.72 11.11
N GLY A 59 -10.73 4.28 10.28
CA GLY A 59 -9.55 5.04 10.69
C GLY A 59 -8.28 4.61 9.96
N GLU A 60 -7.16 4.57 10.67
CA GLU A 60 -5.87 4.16 10.11
C GLU A 60 -5.49 2.76 10.58
N GLU A 61 -5.11 1.90 9.63
CA GLU A 61 -4.50 0.61 9.91
C GLU A 61 -2.99 0.68 9.60
N THR A 62 -2.15 0.18 10.49
CA THR A 62 -0.70 0.16 10.31
C THR A 62 -0.18 -1.26 10.32
N LEU A 63 0.45 -1.67 9.22
CA LEU A 63 1.03 -2.98 8.99
C LEU A 63 2.56 -2.87 8.96
N GLN A 64 3.22 -3.84 9.59
CA GLN A 64 4.67 -4.01 9.48
C GLN A 64 4.94 -5.08 8.42
N LEU A 65 5.51 -4.66 7.28
CA LEU A 65 5.87 -5.60 6.23
C LEU A 65 7.25 -6.19 6.48
N ASP A 66 7.41 -7.46 6.11
CA ASP A 66 8.71 -8.09 5.93
C ASP A 66 9.23 -7.94 4.49
N GLU A 67 10.36 -8.57 4.19
CA GLU A 67 10.99 -8.54 2.86
C GLU A 67 10.09 -9.09 1.74
N MET A 68 9.18 -10.01 2.08
CA MET A 68 8.27 -10.70 1.17
C MET A 68 6.91 -10.00 1.05
N GLY A 69 6.73 -8.86 1.74
CA GLY A 69 5.47 -8.11 1.72
C GLY A 69 4.34 -8.78 2.49
N THR A 70 4.67 -9.70 3.41
CA THR A 70 3.72 -10.30 4.34
C THR A 70 3.70 -9.54 5.66
N VAL A 71 2.56 -9.61 6.39
CA VAL A 71 2.35 -8.93 7.67
C VAL A 71 2.84 -9.85 8.80
N GLN A 72 3.65 -9.30 9.70
CA GLN A 72 4.04 -9.95 10.96
C GLN A 72 3.18 -9.49 12.14
#